data_AF-A0A368GIR2-F1
#
_entry.id   AF-A0A368GIR2-F1
#
_cell.length_a   1.000
_cell.length_b   1.000
_cell.length_c   1.000
_cell.angle_alpha   90.00
_cell.angle_beta   90.00
_cell.angle_gamma   90.00
#
_symmetry.space_group_name_H-M   'P 1'
#
loop_
_entity.id
_entity.type
_entity.pdbx_description
1 polymer ?
#
loop_
_entity_poly.entity_id
_entity_poly.type
_entity_poly.pdbx_seq_one_letter_code
_entity_poly.pdbx_strand_id
1 'polypeptide(L)' 'MLCQCRVSCQQCQPNYRYGDCADYHPDCYKWSRSGECSKRWMVENCRRSCNTCVSNNVLRQRCAHRFARMAFLTVMGM' A
#
# COMPACT_ATOMS: atom_id res chain seq x y z
N MET A 1 6.65 -12.04 10.64
CA MET A 1 6.76 -11.29 9.36
C MET A 1 5.73 -10.18 9.33
N LEU A 2 6.16 -8.94 9.09
CA LEU A 2 5.31 -7.74 9.03
C LEU A 2 4.05 -8.03 8.19
N CYS A 3 2.87 -7.96 8.82
CA CYS A 3 1.58 -8.19 8.15
C CYS A 3 1.25 -7.15 7.06
N GLN A 4 2.12 -6.16 6.85
CA GLN A 4 1.93 -5.04 5.92
C GLN A 4 1.60 -5.50 4.50
N CYS A 5 2.30 -6.50 3.95
CA CYS A 5 1.98 -7.03 2.61
C CYS A 5 0.65 -7.81 2.55
N ARG A 6 0.32 -8.60 3.57
CA ARG A 6 -0.91 -9.42 3.57
C ARG A 6 -2.17 -8.57 3.70
N VAL A 7 -2.07 -7.45 4.41
CA VAL A 7 -3.18 -6.50 4.54
C VAL A 7 -3.50 -5.84 3.19
N SER A 8 -2.50 -5.43 2.40
CA SER A 8 -2.72 -4.88 1.05
C SER A 8 -3.50 -5.87 0.17
N CYS A 9 -3.24 -7.16 0.34
CA CYS A 9 -3.87 -8.24 -0.42
C CYS A 9 -5.20 -8.71 0.17
N GLN A 10 -5.69 -8.08 1.24
CA GLN A 10 -6.88 -8.48 2.00
C GLN A 10 -6.83 -9.94 2.49
N GLN A 11 -5.62 -10.47 2.70
CA GLN A 11 -5.41 -11.83 3.24
C GLN A 11 -5.44 -11.86 4.77
N CYS A 12 -5.37 -10.70 5.42
CA CYS A 12 -5.66 -10.51 6.83
C CYS A 12 -6.32 -9.15 7.07
N GLN A 13 -7.11 -9.04 8.14
CA GLN A 13 -7.78 -7.80 8.53
C GLN A 13 -7.05 -7.17 9.73
N PRO A 14 -6.50 -5.96 9.60
CA PRO A 14 -5.94 -5.22 10.72
C PRO A 14 -7.05 -4.53 11.52
N ASN A 15 -6.75 -4.18 12.77
CA ASN A 15 -7.59 -3.32 13.62
C ASN A 15 -7.35 -1.80 13.39
N TYR A 16 -6.65 -1.44 12.31
CA TYR A 16 -6.36 -0.05 11.92
C TYR A 16 -6.71 0.17 10.44
N ARG A 17 -6.94 1.42 10.04
CA ARG A 17 -7.26 1.78 8.65
C ARG A 17 -6.01 1.69 7.76
N TYR A 18 -5.77 0.51 7.19
CA TYR A 18 -4.72 0.32 6.20
C TYR A 18 -5.13 0.89 4.84
N GLY A 19 -4.18 1.57 4.18
CA GLY A 19 -4.39 2.09 2.83
C GLY A 19 -4.96 3.50 2.77
N ASP A 20 -5.29 4.09 3.91
CA ASP A 20 -5.68 5.50 3.99
C ASP A 20 -4.52 6.40 3.56
N CYS A 21 -4.86 7.54 2.95
CA CYS A 21 -3.92 8.60 2.64
C CYS A 21 -3.61 9.39 3.92
N ALA A 22 -2.66 8.88 4.69
CA ALA A 22 -2.26 9.44 5.97
C ALA A 22 -0.74 9.39 6.15
N ASP A 23 -0.27 10.21 7.09
CA ASP A 23 1.06 10.12 7.64
C ASP A 23 1.00 9.27 8.92
N TYR A 24 1.80 8.21 8.95
CA TYR A 24 1.88 7.25 10.04
C TYR A 24 3.00 7.58 11.03
N HIS A 25 3.69 8.72 10.85
CA HIS A 25 4.71 9.22 11.76
C HIS A 25 4.57 10.74 11.97
N PRO A 26 4.72 11.24 13.20
CA PRO A 26 4.56 12.67 13.50
C PRO A 26 5.52 13.58 12.72
N ASP A 27 6.75 13.13 12.46
CA ASP A 27 7.76 13.92 11.74
C ASP A 27 7.66 13.89 10.21
N CYS A 28 6.63 13.26 9.62
CA CYS A 28 6.48 13.18 8.16
C CYS A 28 6.50 14.55 7.47
N TYR A 29 5.89 15.56 8.10
CA TYR A 29 5.91 16.93 7.60
C TYR A 29 7.32 17.52 7.58
N LYS A 30 8.11 17.29 8.63
CA LYS A 30 9.49 17.78 8.71
C LYS A 30 10.37 17.10 7.66
N TRP A 31 10.32 15.78 7.57
CA TRP A 31 11.15 15.02 6.64
C TRP A 31 10.80 15.27 5.17
N SER A 32 9.51 15.41 4.83
CA SER A 32 9.12 15.77 3.47
C SER A 32 9.71 17.12 3.05
N ARG A 33 9.71 18.13 3.94
CA ARG A 33 10.35 19.43 3.70
C ARG A 33 11.87 19.36 3.65
N SER A 34 12.49 18.37 4.30
CA SER A 34 13.92 18.07 4.20
C SER A 34 14.30 17.30 2.92
N GLY A 35 13.35 17.00 2.02
CA GLY A 35 13.63 16.31 0.77
C GLY A 35 13.69 14.78 0.88
N GLU A 36 13.18 14.22 1.98
CA GLU A 36 13.33 12.79 2.29
C GLU A 36 12.38 11.88 1.52
N CYS A 37 11.44 12.43 0.76
CA CYS A 37 10.40 11.66 0.08
C CYS A 37 10.92 10.61 -0.93
N SER A 38 12.18 10.71 -1.36
CA SER A 38 12.85 9.70 -2.19
C SER A 38 13.15 8.41 -1.41
N LYS A 39 13.17 8.45 -0.07
CA LYS A 39 13.38 7.26 0.77
C LYS A 39 12.17 6.34 0.70
N ARG A 40 12.42 5.05 0.46
CA ARG A 40 11.37 4.00 0.41
C ARG A 40 10.48 3.98 1.65
N TRP A 41 11.06 4.28 2.82
CA TRP A 41 10.29 4.34 4.07
C TRP A 41 9.27 5.48 4.07
N MET A 42 9.61 6.65 3.52
CA MET A 42 8.73 7.81 3.42
C MET A 42 7.54 7.53 2.49
N VAL A 43 7.77 6.83 1.37
CA VAL A 43 6.72 6.49 0.41
C VAL A 43 5.59 5.70 1.06
N GLU A 44 5.90 4.81 2.02
CA GLU A 44 4.91 3.97 2.69
C GLU A 44 4.33 4.59 3.96
N ASN A 45 5.13 5.36 4.70
CA ASN A 45 4.75 5.88 6.02
C ASN A 45 4.33 7.35 6.03
N CYS A 46 4.73 8.14 5.03
CA CYS A 46 4.49 9.58 4.97
C CYS A 46 3.75 9.97 3.69
N ARG A 47 2.70 9.21 3.38
CA ARG A 47 2.03 9.26 2.07
C ARG A 47 1.40 10.61 1.79
N ARG A 48 0.84 11.24 2.82
CA ARG A 48 0.19 12.55 2.69
C ARG A 48 1.24 13.63 2.51
N SER A 49 2.24 13.66 3.39
CA SER A 49 3.34 14.63 3.32
C SER A 49 4.15 14.54 2.02
N CYS A 50 4.35 13.33 1.48
CA CYS A 50 5.09 13.11 0.24
C CYS A 50 4.22 13.03 -1.02
N ASN A 51 2.91 13.23 -0.92
CA ASN A 51 1.97 13.09 -2.04
C ASN A 51 2.08 11.73 -2.78
N THR A 52 2.38 10.65 -2.06
CA THR A 52 2.49 9.29 -2.61
C THR A 52 1.23 8.45 -2.37
N CYS A 53 0.13 9.09 -2.00
CA CYS A 53 -1.13 8.41 -1.74
C CYS A 53 -1.64 7.64 -2.97
N VAL A 54 -2.11 6.42 -2.72
CA VAL A 54 -2.72 5.55 -3.73
C VAL A 54 -4.01 4.97 -3.16
N SER A 55 -4.97 4.66 -4.03
CA SER A 55 -6.22 4.04 -3.58
C SER A 55 -5.98 2.61 -3.11
N ASN A 56 -6.87 2.12 -2.23
CA ASN A 56 -6.88 0.73 -1.81
C ASN A 56 -6.98 -0.26 -3.00
N ASN A 57 -7.58 0.15 -4.12
CA ASN A 57 -7.62 -0.66 -5.34
C ASN A 57 -6.22 -0.81 -5.96
N VAL A 58 -5.47 0.29 -6.07
CA VAL A 58 -4.08 0.26 -6.58
C VAL A 58 -3.17 -0.55 -5.66
N LEU A 59 -3.30 -0.43 -4.33
CA LEU A 59 -2.54 -1.25 -3.38
C LEU A 59 -2.80 -2.75 -3.57
N ARG A 60 -4.05 -3.13 -3.81
CA ARG A 60 -4.43 -4.53 -4.09
C ARG A 60 -3.85 -5.05 -5.39
N GLN A 61 -3.77 -4.22 -6.44
CA GLN A 61 -3.21 -4.63 -7.73
C GLN A 61 -1.72 -4.98 -7.66
N ARG A 62 -0.99 -4.47 -6.66
CA ARG A 62 0.43 -4.79 -6.42
C ARG A 62 0.66 -6.17 -5.78
N CYS A 63 -0.40 -6.94 -5.53
CA CYS A 63 -0.32 -8.28 -4.95
C CYS A 63 -0.06 -9.35 -6.02
N ALA A 64 1.03 -10.10 -5.87
CA ALA A 64 1.40 -11.20 -6.77
C ALA A 64 0.29 -12.26 -6.95
N HIS A 65 -0.56 -12.48 -5.93
CA HIS A 65 -1.64 -13.48 -5.97
C HIS A 65 -2.91 -13.03 -6.71
N ARG A 66 -3.11 -11.73 -6.95
CA ARG A 66 -4.34 -11.25 -7.65
C ARG A 66 -4.29 -11.51 -9.15
N PHE A 67 -3.11 -11.63 -9.74
CA PHE A 67 -2.94 -12.11 -11.12
C PHE A 67 -3.29 -13.59 -11.29
N ALA A 68 -3.14 -14.41 -10.25
CA ALA A 68 -3.53 -15.83 -10.31
C ALA A 68 -5.05 -16.00 -10.41
N ARG A 69 -5.86 -15.36 -9.55
CA ARG A 69 -7.34 -15.55 -9.55
C ARG A 69 -8.05 -15.04 -10.81
N MET A 70 -7.51 -14.04 -11.50
CA MET A 70 -8.07 -13.58 -12.79
C MET A 70 -7.67 -14.51 -13.95
N ALA A 71 -6.46 -15.08 -13.93
CA ALA A 71 -6.04 -16.06 -14.93
C ALA A 71 -6.81 -17.39 -14.83
N PHE A 72 -7.26 -17.79 -13.63
CA PHE A 72 -8.06 -19.02 -13.47
C PHE A 72 -9.48 -18.94 -14.04
N LEU A 73 -10.10 -17.76 -14.14
CA LEU A 73 -11.47 -17.61 -14.65
C LEU A 73 -11.53 -17.42 -16.17
N THR A 74 -10.46 -16.94 -16.81
CA THR A 74 -10.39 -16.82 -18.29
C THR A 74 -9.88 -18.10 -18.98
N VAL A 75 -9.30 -19.05 -18.24
CA VAL A 75 -8.73 -20.30 -18.80
C VAL A 75 -9.70 -21.48 -18.70
N MET A 76 -10.76 -21.42 -17.88
CA MET A 76 -11.84 -22.43 -17.87
C MET A 76 -13.15 -21.85 -18.41
N GLY A 77 -13.07 -21.30 -19.62
CA GLY A 77 -14.20 -20.63 -20.28
C GLY A 77 -14.20 -20.73 -21.80
N MET A 78 -13.40 -21.63 -22.39
CA MET A 78 -13.50 -22.27 -23.71
C MET A 78 -12.61 -23.52 -23.67
#